data_AF-I0I8Y4-F1
#
_entry.id   AF-I0I8Y4-F1
#
_cell.length_a   1.000
_cell.length_b   1.000
_cell.length_c   1.000
_cell.angle_alpha   90.00
_cell.angle_beta   90.00
_cell.angle_gamma   90.00
#
_symmetry.space_group_name_H-M   'P 1'
#
loop_
_entity.id
_entity.type
_entity.pdbx_description
1 polymer ?
#
loop_
_entity_poly.entity_id
_entity_poly.type
_entity_poly.pdbx_seq_one_letter_code
_entity_poly.pdbx_strand_id
1 'polypeptide(L)'
;MSTYTPSQEFDYDDPSSPLIQGTDSPLDAHCYELSDDTGEKVALLTLFLDAQKRVRRAELFYYHRNQLSEALQAAVYREARHIIETRYIGSDGISSTLQVLDSTRLGEERISHNNPDPLYGPERRYPLFPFVIGYTAVVIVLIIFGLINSFAFPASPADSASKDASTGLAEQTQPAEGLSGMAIQEEPTAPLFPPNTNGLPPSKMADNRLAFGMTVRIRPGLRSFVRSEPGPEAGEPVGFLEDGATAKILGGPVWMQGREDTIVWWYVETENGVRGWTPANTSDLTLLEPVE
;
A
#
# COMPACT_ATOMS: atom_id res chain seq x y z
N MET A 1 -45.27 -59.46 -11.88
CA MET A 1 -44.35 -58.85 -10.91
C MET A 1 -43.89 -57.53 -11.47
N SER A 2 -44.55 -56.44 -11.05
CA SER A 2 -44.16 -55.07 -11.38
C SER A 2 -44.14 -54.34 -10.04
N THR A 3 -42.94 -54.11 -9.51
CA THR A 3 -42.74 -53.47 -8.21
C THR A 3 -42.93 -51.98 -8.37
N TYR A 4 -44.05 -51.48 -7.84
CA TYR A 4 -44.33 -50.08 -7.61
C TYR A 4 -43.29 -49.54 -6.63
N THR A 5 -42.52 -48.53 -7.04
CA THR A 5 -41.62 -47.80 -6.13
C THR A 5 -42.45 -46.70 -5.49
N PRO A 6 -42.58 -46.63 -4.15
CA PRO A 6 -43.32 -45.55 -3.52
C PRO A 6 -42.54 -44.24 -3.69
N SER A 7 -43.25 -43.23 -4.19
CA SER A 7 -42.84 -41.84 -4.23
C SER A 7 -42.35 -41.39 -2.86
N GLN A 8 -41.17 -40.78 -2.83
CA GLN A 8 -40.62 -40.07 -1.68
C GLN A 8 -41.62 -38.99 -1.28
N GLU A 9 -42.35 -39.23 -0.19
CA GLU A 9 -43.09 -38.21 0.53
C GLU A 9 -42.06 -37.19 1.00
N PHE A 10 -42.09 -36.00 0.41
CA PHE A 10 -41.40 -34.85 0.98
C PHE A 10 -42.13 -34.52 2.27
N ASP A 11 -41.43 -34.72 3.39
CA ASP A 11 -41.86 -34.31 4.72
C ASP A 11 -41.98 -32.78 4.74
N TYR A 12 -43.18 -32.29 4.44
CA TYR A 12 -43.56 -30.88 4.52
C TYR A 12 -44.07 -30.59 5.93
N ASP A 13 -43.23 -30.76 6.96
CA ASP A 13 -43.58 -30.35 8.32
C ASP A 13 -42.35 -30.14 9.22
N ASP A 14 -41.43 -29.28 8.77
CA ASP A 14 -40.61 -28.51 9.73
C ASP A 14 -41.05 -27.03 9.75
N PRO A 15 -42.04 -26.66 10.59
CA PRO A 15 -42.54 -25.29 10.70
C PRO A 15 -41.59 -24.34 11.46
N SER A 16 -40.34 -24.72 11.71
CA SER A 16 -39.44 -23.96 12.59
C SER A 16 -38.35 -23.14 11.89
N SER A 17 -38.25 -23.16 10.56
CA SER A 17 -37.43 -22.20 9.83
C SER A 17 -38.18 -20.87 9.68
N PRO A 18 -37.80 -19.79 10.39
CA PRO A 18 -38.46 -18.51 10.20
C PRO A 18 -38.31 -18.07 8.74
N LEU A 19 -39.44 -17.68 8.12
CA LEU A 19 -39.52 -17.14 6.75
C LEU A 19 -38.56 -15.96 6.51
N ILE A 20 -38.13 -15.32 7.60
CA ILE A 20 -37.20 -14.20 7.63
C ILE A 20 -36.10 -14.56 8.64
N GLN A 21 -34.91 -14.88 8.13
CA GLN A 21 -33.70 -14.92 8.95
C GLN A 21 -33.03 -13.55 8.85
N GLY A 22 -33.11 -12.76 9.92
CA GLY A 22 -32.24 -11.60 10.08
C GLY A 22 -30.80 -12.09 10.17
N THR A 23 -29.92 -11.60 9.29
CA THR A 23 -28.49 -11.89 9.39
C THR A 23 -27.85 -10.95 10.41
N ASP A 24 -27.04 -11.48 11.32
CA ASP A 24 -26.44 -10.72 12.44
C ASP A 24 -25.34 -9.72 12.02
N SER A 25 -25.08 -9.53 10.72
CA SER A 25 -24.13 -8.52 10.28
C SER A 25 -24.86 -7.20 10.08
N PRO A 26 -24.48 -6.11 10.79
CA PRO A 26 -24.79 -4.78 10.32
C PRO A 26 -24.05 -4.59 8.99
N LEU A 27 -24.75 -4.85 7.88
CA LEU A 27 -24.30 -4.49 6.55
C LEU A 27 -24.51 -2.98 6.44
N ASP A 28 -23.43 -2.22 6.60
CA ASP A 28 -23.44 -0.82 6.20
C ASP A 28 -23.62 -0.76 4.69
N ALA A 29 -24.36 0.23 4.18
CA ALA A 29 -24.66 0.32 2.78
C ALA A 29 -24.47 1.74 2.26
N HIS A 30 -23.65 1.88 1.23
CA HIS A 30 -23.48 3.16 0.54
C HIS A 30 -24.24 3.12 -0.78
N CYS A 31 -25.03 4.18 -1.02
CA CYS A 31 -25.88 4.29 -2.21
C CYS A 31 -25.46 5.49 -3.05
N TYR A 32 -25.38 5.30 -4.37
CA TYR A 32 -25.09 6.34 -5.34
C TYR A 32 -26.19 6.39 -6.40
N GLU A 33 -26.82 7.54 -6.56
CA GLU A 33 -27.75 7.79 -7.65
C GLU A 33 -26.96 8.30 -8.85
N LEU A 34 -27.03 7.57 -9.96
CA LEU A 34 -26.37 7.89 -11.21
C LEU A 34 -27.41 8.57 -12.11
N SER A 35 -27.08 9.77 -12.57
CA SER A 35 -27.95 10.59 -13.41
C SER A 35 -27.37 10.76 -14.80
N ASP A 36 -28.22 11.04 -15.80
CA ASP A 36 -27.78 11.38 -17.14
C ASP A 36 -27.33 12.85 -17.24
N ASP A 37 -26.97 13.28 -18.45
CA ASP A 37 -26.52 14.65 -18.75
C ASP A 37 -27.61 15.71 -18.50
N THR A 38 -28.88 15.30 -18.41
CA THR A 38 -30.02 16.18 -18.10
C THR A 38 -30.33 16.25 -16.61
N GLY A 39 -29.68 15.41 -15.80
CA GLY A 39 -29.91 15.28 -14.35
C GLY A 39 -31.04 14.31 -13.99
N GLU A 40 -31.57 13.55 -14.96
CA GLU A 40 -32.55 12.51 -14.68
C GLU A 40 -31.86 11.28 -14.09
N LYS A 41 -32.42 10.71 -13.01
CA LYS A 41 -31.85 9.53 -12.36
C LYS A 41 -32.09 8.29 -13.22
N VAL A 42 -31.01 7.65 -13.66
CA VAL A 42 -31.07 6.50 -14.59
C VAL A 42 -30.70 5.18 -13.94
N ALA A 43 -29.89 5.21 -12.88
CA ALA A 43 -29.52 4.02 -12.13
C ALA A 43 -29.22 4.31 -10.66
N LEU A 44 -29.27 3.26 -9.84
CA LEU A 44 -28.88 3.26 -8.45
C LEU A 44 -27.78 2.21 -8.25
N LEU A 45 -26.64 2.63 -7.73
CA LEU A 45 -25.58 1.75 -7.29
C LEU A 45 -25.63 1.60 -5.77
N THR A 46 -25.81 0.37 -5.29
CA THR A 46 -25.83 0.02 -3.87
C THR A 46 -24.61 -0.85 -3.55
N LEU A 47 -23.85 -0.45 -2.53
CA LEU A 47 -22.66 -1.17 -2.06
C LEU A 47 -22.92 -1.71 -0.67
N PHE A 48 -22.86 -3.03 -0.54
CA PHE A 48 -22.96 -3.73 0.73
C PHE A 48 -21.58 -3.90 1.34
N LEU A 49 -21.39 -3.28 2.49
CA LEU A 49 -20.12 -3.19 3.19
C LEU A 49 -20.08 -4.15 4.39
N ASP A 50 -18.88 -4.63 4.70
CA ASP A 50 -18.62 -5.30 5.97
C ASP A 50 -18.37 -4.31 7.12
N ALA A 51 -18.16 -4.83 8.33
CA ALA A 51 -17.86 -4.03 9.51
C ALA A 51 -16.55 -3.20 9.39
N GLN A 52 -15.72 -3.50 8.39
CA GLN A 52 -14.47 -2.82 8.07
C GLN A 52 -14.62 -1.85 6.88
N LYS A 53 -15.86 -1.55 6.46
CA LYS A 53 -16.21 -0.72 5.30
C LYS A 53 -15.68 -1.25 3.95
N ARG A 54 -15.40 -2.55 3.86
CA ARG A 54 -14.99 -3.20 2.60
C ARG A 54 -16.21 -3.69 1.85
N VAL A 55 -16.18 -3.60 0.53
CA VAL A 55 -17.28 -4.01 -0.34
C VAL A 55 -17.32 -5.53 -0.43
N ARG A 56 -18.40 -6.12 0.08
CA ARG A 56 -18.71 -7.55 -0.12
C ARG A 56 -19.41 -7.77 -1.45
N ARG A 57 -20.36 -6.89 -1.76
CA ARG A 57 -21.20 -6.96 -2.95
C ARG A 57 -21.61 -5.56 -3.39
N ALA A 58 -21.63 -5.35 -4.69
CA ALA A 58 -22.17 -4.17 -5.34
C ALA A 58 -23.34 -4.58 -6.23
N GLU A 59 -24.37 -3.76 -6.26
CA GLU A 59 -25.58 -3.96 -7.07
C GLU A 59 -25.86 -2.68 -7.84
N LEU A 60 -25.80 -2.75 -9.17
CA LEU A 60 -26.17 -1.66 -10.07
C LEU A 60 -27.54 -1.94 -10.65
N PHE A 61 -28.54 -1.16 -10.24
CA PHE A 61 -29.92 -1.27 -10.68
C PHE A 61 -30.27 -0.14 -11.64
N TYR A 62 -30.74 -0.48 -12.85
CA TYR A 62 -31.26 0.49 -13.82
C TYR A 62 -32.77 0.66 -13.63
N TYR A 63 -33.27 1.90 -13.56
CA TYR A 63 -34.72 2.13 -13.38
C TYR A 63 -35.54 1.75 -14.62
N HIS A 64 -35.09 2.19 -15.80
CA HIS A 64 -35.78 1.98 -17.08
C HIS A 64 -34.77 1.62 -18.17
N ARG A 65 -34.02 0.53 -17.99
CA ARG A 65 -32.91 0.15 -18.89
C ARG A 65 -33.29 0.14 -20.36
N ASN A 66 -34.48 -0.37 -20.68
CA ASN A 66 -34.97 -0.50 -22.06
C ASN A 66 -35.20 0.84 -22.77
N GLN A 67 -35.27 1.95 -22.03
CA GLN A 67 -35.42 3.30 -22.58
C GLN A 67 -34.06 4.02 -22.70
N LEU A 68 -33.00 3.48 -22.10
CA LEU A 68 -31.66 4.06 -22.14
C LEU A 68 -30.92 3.61 -23.40
N SER A 69 -30.22 4.55 -24.04
CA SER A 69 -29.31 4.22 -25.14
C SER A 69 -28.15 3.33 -24.66
N GLU A 70 -27.61 2.49 -25.54
CA GLU A 70 -26.46 1.64 -25.20
C GLU A 70 -25.25 2.45 -24.73
N ALA A 71 -25.04 3.62 -25.33
CA ALA A 71 -23.96 4.54 -24.95
C ALA A 71 -24.12 5.03 -23.51
N LEU A 72 -25.33 5.43 -23.12
CA LEU A 72 -25.63 5.89 -21.76
C LEU A 72 -25.52 4.73 -20.75
N GLN A 73 -26.01 3.53 -21.10
CA GLN A 73 -25.84 2.35 -20.27
C GLN A 73 -24.35 2.04 -20.01
N ALA A 74 -23.51 2.09 -21.04
CA ALA A 74 -22.07 1.87 -20.93
C ALA A 74 -21.36 2.98 -20.13
N ALA A 75 -21.82 4.23 -20.23
CA ALA A 75 -21.29 5.34 -19.43
C ALA A 75 -21.62 5.15 -17.94
N VAL A 76 -22.88 4.86 -17.61
CA VAL A 76 -23.33 4.56 -16.24
C VAL A 76 -22.59 3.37 -15.66
N TYR A 77 -22.41 2.31 -16.44
CA TYR A 77 -21.66 1.13 -16.00
C TYR A 77 -20.21 1.45 -15.66
N ARG A 78 -19.55 2.23 -16.54
CA ARG A 78 -18.16 2.67 -16.34
C ARG A 78 -18.01 3.53 -15.10
N GLU A 79 -18.94 4.44 -14.86
CA GLU A 79 -18.94 5.30 -13.66
C GLU A 79 -19.15 4.48 -12.39
N ALA A 80 -20.11 3.55 -12.41
CA ALA A 80 -20.34 2.64 -11.27
C ALA A 80 -19.08 1.83 -10.94
N ARG A 81 -18.43 1.27 -11.97
CA ARG A 81 -17.15 0.57 -11.83
C ARG A 81 -16.07 1.49 -11.26
N HIS A 82 -15.93 2.70 -11.79
CA HIS A 82 -14.95 3.67 -11.33
C HIS A 82 -15.12 3.99 -9.84
N ILE A 83 -16.35 4.21 -9.36
CA ILE A 83 -16.65 4.45 -7.95
C ILE A 83 -16.20 3.26 -7.08
N ILE A 84 -16.49 2.03 -7.50
CA ILE A 84 -16.13 0.81 -6.76
C ILE A 84 -14.61 0.66 -6.68
N GLU A 85 -13.93 0.78 -7.81
CA GLU A 85 -12.48 0.57 -7.93
C GLU A 85 -11.67 1.64 -7.18
N THR A 86 -12.16 2.88 -7.16
CA THR A 86 -11.42 4.02 -6.62
C THR A 86 -11.82 4.42 -5.20
N ARG A 87 -13.01 4.08 -4.69
CA ARG A 87 -13.41 4.59 -3.36
C ARG A 87 -13.41 3.51 -2.27
N TYR A 88 -13.27 2.25 -2.64
CA TYR A 88 -13.43 1.13 -1.73
C TYR A 88 -12.38 0.04 -1.90
N ILE A 89 -12.26 -0.81 -0.88
CA ILE A 89 -11.53 -2.09 -0.91
C ILE A 89 -12.54 -3.22 -1.03
N GLY A 90 -12.20 -4.27 -1.76
CA GLY A 90 -12.95 -5.52 -1.76
C GLY A 90 -12.86 -6.25 -0.41
N SER A 91 -13.87 -7.03 -0.05
CA SER A 91 -13.87 -7.78 1.22
C SER A 91 -12.75 -8.82 1.33
N ASP A 92 -12.32 -9.39 0.20
CA ASP A 92 -11.15 -10.27 0.08
C ASP A 92 -9.81 -9.49 -0.05
N GLY A 93 -9.87 -8.15 0.01
CA GLY A 93 -8.74 -7.24 -0.11
C GLY A 93 -8.41 -6.80 -1.55
N ILE A 94 -8.90 -7.51 -2.57
CA ILE A 94 -8.44 -7.33 -3.96
C ILE A 94 -9.59 -7.26 -4.99
N SER A 95 -10.79 -7.73 -4.64
CA SER A 95 -11.91 -7.78 -5.56
C SER A 95 -13.28 -7.74 -4.86
N SER A 96 -14.30 -7.29 -5.58
CA SER A 96 -15.70 -7.40 -5.17
C SER A 96 -16.56 -7.86 -6.34
N THR A 97 -17.76 -8.35 -6.02
CA THR A 97 -18.74 -8.72 -7.04
C THR A 97 -19.64 -7.54 -7.34
N LEU A 98 -19.75 -7.15 -8.60
CA LEU A 98 -20.77 -6.24 -9.13
C LEU A 98 -21.86 -7.05 -9.84
N GLN A 99 -23.09 -6.90 -9.37
CA GLN A 99 -24.27 -7.47 -10.03
C GLN A 99 -25.00 -6.37 -10.79
N VAL A 100 -25.28 -6.61 -12.06
CA VAL A 100 -26.07 -5.72 -12.89
C VAL A 100 -27.51 -6.21 -12.91
N LEU A 101 -28.42 -5.33 -12.51
CA LEU A 101 -29.80 -5.61 -12.24
C LEU A 101 -30.69 -4.64 -13.03
N ASP A 102 -31.81 -5.17 -13.44
CA ASP A 102 -33.02 -4.43 -13.78
C ASP A 102 -34.12 -5.12 -12.95
N SER A 103 -35.25 -5.53 -13.54
CA SER A 103 -36.21 -6.45 -12.92
C SER A 103 -35.68 -7.86 -12.64
N THR A 104 -34.61 -8.28 -13.32
CA THR A 104 -33.91 -9.56 -13.10
C THR A 104 -32.40 -9.35 -13.14
N ARG A 105 -31.65 -10.38 -12.72
CA ARG A 105 -30.19 -10.37 -12.78
C ARG A 105 -29.73 -10.49 -14.23
N LEU A 106 -29.10 -9.43 -14.75
CA LEU A 106 -28.61 -9.35 -16.12
C LEU A 106 -27.18 -9.88 -16.25
N GLY A 107 -26.36 -9.66 -15.23
CA GLY A 107 -24.96 -10.06 -15.25
C GLY A 107 -24.29 -9.97 -13.89
N GLU A 108 -23.16 -10.67 -13.78
CA GLU A 108 -22.27 -10.65 -12.63
C GLU A 108 -20.84 -10.47 -13.13
N GLU A 109 -20.13 -9.49 -12.58
CA GLU A 109 -18.72 -9.27 -12.87
C GLU A 109 -17.91 -9.16 -11.57
N ARG A 110 -16.68 -9.65 -11.60
CA ARG A 110 -15.72 -9.47 -10.51
C ARG A 110 -14.86 -8.24 -10.79
N ILE A 111 -14.99 -7.22 -9.95
CA ILE A 111 -14.28 -5.95 -10.06
C ILE A 111 -13.03 -6.01 -9.19
N SER A 112 -11.87 -5.72 -9.76
CA SER A 112 -10.60 -5.68 -9.03
C SER A 112 -10.41 -4.31 -8.40
N HIS A 113 -10.21 -4.28 -7.08
CA HIS A 113 -9.92 -3.05 -6.35
C HIS A 113 -8.43 -2.79 -6.40
N ASN A 114 -8.08 -1.68 -7.03
CA ASN A 114 -6.72 -1.36 -7.41
C ASN A 114 -6.28 -0.02 -6.84
N ASN A 115 -6.98 0.47 -5.80
CA ASN A 115 -6.69 1.71 -5.14
C ASN A 115 -5.92 1.50 -3.82
N PRO A 116 -4.69 2.03 -3.70
CA PRO A 116 -3.92 2.00 -2.46
C PRO A 116 -4.46 2.94 -1.36
N ASP A 117 -5.22 3.99 -1.70
CA ASP A 117 -5.81 4.93 -0.72
C ASP A 117 -7.32 5.11 -0.96
N PRO A 118 -8.13 4.12 -0.55
CA PRO A 118 -9.57 4.17 -0.71
C PRO A 118 -10.18 5.20 0.24
N LEU A 119 -11.09 6.02 -0.28
CA LEU A 119 -11.84 6.99 0.53
C LEU A 119 -12.56 6.32 1.73
N TYR A 120 -12.99 5.07 1.55
CA TYR A 120 -13.56 4.25 2.60
C TYR A 120 -12.71 2.99 2.82
N GLY A 121 -12.16 2.86 4.02
CA GLY A 121 -11.38 1.71 4.46
C GLY A 121 -11.51 1.47 5.96
N PRO A 122 -10.95 0.36 6.47
CA PRO A 122 -10.98 0.06 7.89
C PRO A 122 -10.29 1.17 8.69
N GLU A 123 -10.94 1.66 9.75
CA GLU A 123 -10.27 2.51 10.74
C GLU A 123 -9.05 1.75 11.29
N ARG A 124 -7.83 2.25 11.03
CA ARG A 124 -6.61 1.72 11.64
C ARG A 124 -6.66 2.00 13.15
N ARG A 125 -7.32 1.14 13.91
CA ARG A 125 -7.29 1.15 15.38
C ARG A 125 -5.98 0.52 15.81
N TYR A 126 -4.95 1.35 16.02
CA TYR A 126 -3.72 0.89 16.63
C TYR A 126 -4.02 0.48 18.08
N PRO A 127 -3.75 -0.78 18.49
CA PRO A 127 -3.80 -1.14 19.89
C PRO A 127 -2.64 -0.42 20.59
N LEU A 128 -2.90 0.75 21.17
CA LEU A 128 -1.92 1.52 21.93
C LEU A 128 -1.57 0.87 23.28
N PHE A 129 -2.42 -0.04 23.76
CA PHE A 129 -2.25 -0.73 25.05
C PHE A 129 -0.87 -1.40 25.27
N PRO A 130 -0.31 -2.19 24.33
CA PRO A 130 1.03 -2.76 24.49
C PRO A 130 2.15 -1.71 24.59
N PHE A 131 2.02 -0.58 23.90
CA PHE A 131 3.01 0.51 23.93
C PHE A 131 3.01 1.24 25.27
N VAL A 132 1.83 1.45 25.87
CA VAL A 132 1.71 2.07 27.20
C VAL A 132 2.35 1.21 28.29
N ILE A 133 2.19 -0.12 28.23
CA ILE A 133 2.79 -1.05 29.20
C ILE A 133 4.32 -1.04 29.08
N GLY A 134 4.85 -1.11 27.85
CA GLY A 134 6.29 -1.10 27.61
C GLY A 134 6.96 0.21 28.08
N TYR A 135 6.34 1.35 27.78
CA TYR A 135 6.86 2.65 28.20
C TYR A 135 6.87 2.80 29.73
N THR A 136 5.81 2.35 30.40
CA THR A 136 5.69 2.42 31.87
C THR A 136 6.80 1.60 32.55
N ALA A 137 7.14 0.42 32.03
CA ALA A 137 8.21 -0.42 32.56
C ALA A 137 9.59 0.25 32.46
N VAL A 138 9.89 0.89 31.33
CA VAL A 138 11.16 1.62 31.13
C VAL A 138 11.29 2.80 32.08
N VAL A 139 10.22 3.58 32.26
CA VAL A 139 10.20 4.70 33.21
C VAL A 139 10.44 4.21 34.64
N ILE A 140 9.82 3.12 35.05
CA ILE A 140 10.03 2.53 36.38
C ILE A 140 11.49 2.11 36.56
N VAL A 141 12.09 1.45 35.57
CA VAL A 141 13.51 1.04 35.62
C VAL A 141 14.44 2.24 35.74
N LEU A 142 14.19 3.31 34.98
CA LEU A 142 14.99 4.55 35.07
C LEU A 142 14.85 5.25 36.42
N ILE A 143 13.65 5.25 37.02
CA ILE A 143 13.44 5.80 38.37
C ILE A 143 14.20 4.96 39.41
N ILE A 144 14.11 3.63 39.33
CA ILE A 144 14.85 2.73 40.24
C ILE A 144 16.36 2.93 40.08
N PHE A 145 16.87 3.02 38.85
CA PHE A 145 18.29 3.25 38.58
C PHE A 145 18.75 4.61 39.09
N GLY A 146 17.97 5.67 38.88
CA GLY A 146 18.26 7.01 39.41
C GLY A 146 18.28 7.08 40.94
N LEU A 147 17.37 6.36 41.60
CA LEU A 147 17.35 6.26 43.06
C LEU A 147 18.56 5.47 43.60
N ILE A 148 18.96 4.38 42.94
CA ILE A 148 20.16 3.62 43.34
C ILE A 148 21.43 4.47 43.17
N ASN A 149 21.54 5.23 42.08
CA ASN A 149 22.71 6.07 41.82
C ASN A 149 22.79 7.28 42.77
N SER A 150 21.66 7.81 43.27
CA SER A 150 21.68 8.95 44.20
C SER A 150 22.13 8.56 45.61
N PHE A 151 21.99 7.29 46.00
CA PHE A 151 22.49 6.78 47.28
C PHE A 151 23.95 6.30 47.24
N ALA A 152 24.52 6.07 46.05
CA ALA A 152 25.87 5.52 45.89
C ALA A 152 27.00 6.58 45.81
N PHE A 153 26.67 7.87 45.67
CA PHE A 153 27.67 8.95 45.61
C PHE A 153 27.38 10.02 46.66
N PRO A 154 28.06 10.04 47.82
CA PRO A 154 28.08 11.23 48.66
C PRO A 154 28.77 12.36 47.88
N ALA A 155 28.08 13.49 47.76
CA ALA A 155 28.60 14.71 47.17
C ALA A 155 29.91 15.10 47.86
N SER A 156 31.02 15.10 47.11
CA SER A 156 32.27 15.71 47.55
C SER A 156 32.16 17.23 47.30
N PRO A 157 32.31 18.08 48.35
CA PRO A 157 32.23 19.52 48.17
C PRO A 157 33.50 20.00 47.47
N ALA A 158 33.29 20.84 46.45
CA ALA A 158 34.33 21.61 45.80
C ALA A 158 35.11 22.44 46.83
N ASP A 159 36.44 22.40 46.74
CA ASP A 159 37.31 23.41 47.33
C ASP A 159 38.16 24.07 46.25
N SER A 160 38.37 25.36 46.43
CA SER A 160 38.69 26.32 45.40
C SER A 160 40.19 26.52 45.19
N ALA A 161 40.50 26.99 43.96
CA ALA A 161 41.55 27.94 43.61
C ALA A 161 43.02 27.49 43.58
N SER A 162 43.61 27.58 42.38
CA SER A 162 44.80 28.42 42.19
C SER A 162 45.02 28.76 40.71
N LYS A 163 45.22 30.07 40.48
CA LYS A 163 45.64 30.76 39.26
C LYS A 163 47.03 30.32 38.77
N ASP A 164 47.25 30.54 37.47
CA ASP A 164 48.41 31.17 36.80
C ASP A 164 48.71 30.40 35.49
N ALA A 165 48.40 30.96 34.31
CA ALA A 165 49.05 32.03 33.56
C ALA A 165 50.13 31.52 32.57
N SER A 166 50.13 32.16 31.39
CA SER A 166 51.09 32.12 30.27
C SER A 166 50.89 31.03 29.20
N THR A 167 50.41 31.35 27.99
CA THR A 167 50.99 32.15 26.88
C THR A 167 51.93 31.32 25.98
N GLY A 168 51.58 31.23 24.69
CA GLY A 168 52.42 30.74 23.59
C GLY A 168 51.54 30.29 22.40
N LEU A 169 51.07 31.18 21.53
CA LEU A 169 51.68 31.57 20.24
C LEU A 169 52.00 30.41 19.27
N ALA A 170 51.29 30.43 18.13
CA ALA A 170 51.60 29.95 16.76
C ALA A 170 50.38 29.18 16.20
N GLU A 171 49.52 29.75 15.34
CA GLU A 171 49.76 30.18 13.96
C GLU A 171 50.08 29.00 13.03
N GLN A 172 49.07 28.50 12.30
CA GLN A 172 49.17 28.43 10.84
C GLN A 172 47.80 28.33 10.17
N THR A 173 47.65 29.21 9.19
CA THR A 173 46.49 29.51 8.36
C THR A 173 46.79 29.01 6.95
N GLN A 174 45.90 28.18 6.39
CA GLN A 174 45.48 28.11 4.96
C GLN A 174 46.53 27.73 3.86
N PRO A 175 46.17 27.65 2.56
CA PRO A 175 45.11 26.85 1.90
C PRO A 175 45.53 26.28 0.50
N ALA A 176 44.56 25.64 -0.17
CA ALA A 176 44.22 25.72 -1.61
C ALA A 176 45.06 25.03 -2.73
N GLU A 177 44.34 24.18 -3.46
CA GLU A 177 44.14 24.12 -4.93
C GLU A 177 45.27 23.82 -5.93
N GLY A 178 44.88 22.96 -6.90
CA GLY A 178 45.33 22.94 -8.29
C GLY A 178 46.07 21.67 -8.69
N LEU A 179 45.88 21.03 -9.86
CA LEU A 179 45.10 21.32 -11.06
C LEU A 179 45.04 20.02 -11.90
N SER A 180 43.86 19.77 -12.48
CA SER A 180 43.57 19.24 -13.81
C SER A 180 44.54 18.24 -14.48
N GLY A 181 44.07 17.01 -14.66
CA GLY A 181 44.53 16.07 -15.67
C GLY A 181 43.35 15.67 -16.56
N MET A 182 43.32 16.21 -17.77
CA MET A 182 42.29 16.01 -18.78
C MET A 182 42.39 14.60 -19.37
N ALA A 183 41.40 13.75 -19.11
CA ALA A 183 41.16 12.52 -19.83
C ALA A 183 39.66 12.50 -20.19
N ILE A 184 39.36 12.50 -21.49
CA ILE A 184 38.02 12.22 -21.98
C ILE A 184 37.80 10.72 -21.72
N GLN A 185 37.23 10.42 -20.57
CA GLN A 185 36.62 9.14 -20.23
C GLN A 185 35.12 9.31 -20.47
N GLU A 186 34.51 8.37 -21.20
CA GLU A 186 33.06 8.20 -21.13
C GLU A 186 32.67 8.10 -19.66
N GLU A 187 31.96 9.13 -19.22
CA GLU A 187 31.60 9.35 -17.82
C GLU A 187 30.84 8.12 -17.33
N PRO A 188 31.32 7.40 -16.30
CA PRO A 188 30.45 6.52 -15.55
C PRO A 188 29.42 7.46 -14.93
N THR A 189 28.24 7.57 -15.54
CA THR A 189 27.14 8.37 -14.99
C THR A 189 26.96 7.90 -13.56
N ALA A 190 27.35 8.72 -12.59
CA ALA A 190 27.17 8.38 -11.19
C ALA A 190 25.67 8.14 -10.95
N PRO A 191 25.30 7.20 -10.05
CA PRO A 191 23.90 6.96 -9.77
C PRO A 191 23.23 8.26 -9.33
N LEU A 192 22.08 8.58 -9.93
CA LEU A 192 21.33 9.82 -9.61
C LEU A 192 20.96 9.89 -8.13
N PHE A 193 20.80 8.71 -7.51
CA PHE A 193 20.57 8.56 -6.09
C PHE A 193 21.55 7.50 -5.54
N PRO A 194 22.39 7.83 -4.56
CA PRO A 194 23.33 6.87 -3.99
C PRO A 194 22.60 5.77 -3.20
N PRO A 195 23.18 4.56 -3.10
CA PRO A 195 22.69 3.50 -2.22
C PRO A 195 22.51 3.96 -0.78
N ASN A 196 21.37 3.63 -0.16
CA ASN A 196 21.11 3.85 1.27
C ASN A 196 20.32 2.67 1.86
N THR A 197 20.92 1.97 2.83
CA THR A 197 20.31 0.80 3.48
C THR A 197 19.44 1.15 4.68
N ASN A 198 19.46 2.40 5.16
CA ASN A 198 18.76 2.85 6.38
C ASN A 198 19.01 1.96 7.61
N GLY A 199 20.13 1.22 7.66
CA GLY A 199 20.44 0.28 8.74
C GLY A 199 19.54 -0.96 8.80
N LEU A 200 18.71 -1.20 7.78
CA LEU A 200 17.80 -2.35 7.70
C LEU A 200 18.56 -3.62 7.29
N PRO A 201 18.08 -4.82 7.65
CA PRO A 201 18.65 -6.07 7.17
C PRO A 201 18.40 -6.23 5.66
N PRO A 202 19.25 -7.00 4.94
CA PRO A 202 19.01 -7.33 3.55
C PRO A 202 17.66 -8.05 3.37
N SER A 203 16.96 -7.73 2.29
CA SER A 203 15.71 -8.40 1.93
C SER A 203 15.95 -9.86 1.54
N LYS A 204 15.02 -10.73 1.91
CA LYS A 204 14.97 -12.13 1.43
C LYS A 204 14.25 -12.26 0.09
N MET A 205 13.38 -11.30 -0.22
CA MET A 205 12.52 -11.31 -1.41
C MET A 205 13.10 -10.52 -2.58
N ALA A 206 13.96 -9.53 -2.35
CA ALA A 206 14.61 -8.79 -3.43
C ALA A 206 15.64 -9.65 -4.17
N ASP A 207 15.65 -9.60 -5.51
CA ASP A 207 16.73 -10.23 -6.29
C ASP A 207 18.04 -9.46 -6.01
N ASN A 208 19.04 -10.18 -5.51
CA ASN A 208 20.34 -9.61 -5.10
C ASN A 208 21.27 -9.32 -6.29
N ARG A 209 20.88 -9.70 -7.50
CA ARG A 209 21.63 -9.42 -8.73
C ARG A 209 21.33 -8.04 -9.31
N LEU A 210 20.33 -7.33 -8.80
CA LEU A 210 19.97 -5.99 -9.27
C LEU A 210 21.07 -4.98 -8.95
N ALA A 211 21.49 -4.22 -9.96
CA ALA A 211 22.53 -3.20 -9.83
C ALA A 211 22.23 -1.97 -10.68
N PHE A 212 22.89 -0.86 -10.33
CA PHE A 212 22.84 0.38 -11.10
C PHE A 212 23.25 0.14 -12.57
N GLY A 213 22.53 0.79 -13.50
CA GLY A 213 22.78 0.70 -14.92
C GLY A 213 22.14 -0.50 -15.62
N MET A 214 21.62 -1.48 -14.88
CA MET A 214 20.97 -2.66 -15.45
C MET A 214 19.57 -2.36 -15.97
N THR A 215 19.15 -3.10 -16.99
CA THR A 215 17.74 -3.21 -17.38
C THR A 215 17.08 -4.29 -16.54
N VAL A 216 15.95 -3.96 -15.96
CA VAL A 216 15.11 -4.85 -15.16
C VAL A 216 13.75 -4.99 -15.79
N ARG A 217 13.08 -6.08 -15.49
CA ARG A 217 11.71 -6.36 -15.89
C ARG A 217 10.87 -6.62 -14.65
N ILE A 218 9.64 -6.15 -14.67
CA ILE A 218 8.66 -6.57 -13.68
C ILE A 218 8.18 -7.98 -14.01
N ARG A 219 8.14 -8.87 -13.01
CA ARG A 219 7.76 -10.27 -13.23
C ARG A 219 6.40 -10.37 -13.94
N PRO A 220 6.26 -11.25 -14.94
CA PRO A 220 5.02 -11.38 -15.69
C PRO A 220 3.81 -11.68 -14.78
N GLY A 221 2.66 -11.11 -15.11
CA GLY A 221 1.41 -11.13 -14.34
C GLY A 221 1.37 -10.13 -13.17
N LEU A 222 2.44 -9.36 -12.94
CA LEU A 222 2.50 -8.33 -11.90
C LEU A 222 2.53 -6.92 -12.48
N ARG A 223 2.16 -5.97 -11.64
CA ARG A 223 2.26 -4.53 -11.93
C ARG A 223 2.77 -3.79 -10.70
N SER A 224 3.49 -2.70 -10.92
CA SER A 224 4.05 -1.89 -9.84
C SER A 224 3.96 -0.41 -10.19
N PHE A 225 3.72 0.42 -9.17
CA PHE A 225 3.77 1.87 -9.35
C PHE A 225 5.22 2.35 -9.43
N VAL A 226 5.41 3.38 -10.23
CA VAL A 226 6.60 4.23 -10.23
C VAL A 226 6.22 5.50 -9.48
N ARG A 227 6.94 5.81 -8.41
CA ARG A 227 6.64 6.88 -7.45
C ARG A 227 7.68 7.99 -7.51
N SER A 228 7.31 9.18 -7.05
CA SER A 228 8.25 10.31 -6.93
C SER A 228 9.27 10.13 -5.79
N GLU A 229 8.93 9.36 -4.75
CA GLU A 229 9.79 9.09 -3.59
C GLU A 229 9.82 7.59 -3.23
N PRO A 230 10.90 7.08 -2.61
CA PRO A 230 10.97 5.69 -2.18
C PRO A 230 10.15 5.48 -0.91
N GLY A 231 9.16 4.59 -0.98
CA GLY A 231 8.39 4.15 0.19
C GLY A 231 6.98 3.70 -0.18
N PRO A 232 6.41 2.74 0.57
CA PRO A 232 5.10 2.16 0.24
C PRO A 232 3.95 3.18 0.31
N GLU A 233 4.10 4.20 1.17
CA GLU A 233 3.15 5.31 1.32
C GLU A 233 3.80 6.68 1.00
N ALA A 234 5.07 6.71 0.55
CA ALA A 234 5.82 7.95 0.29
C ALA A 234 5.73 8.40 -1.18
N GLY A 235 5.60 9.71 -1.39
CA GLY A 235 5.48 10.34 -2.71
C GLY A 235 4.20 9.98 -3.49
N GLU A 236 3.98 10.72 -4.58
CA GLU A 236 2.91 10.51 -5.53
C GLU A 236 3.28 9.49 -6.62
N PRO A 237 2.31 8.69 -7.13
CA PRO A 237 2.52 7.84 -8.30
C PRO A 237 2.71 8.71 -9.56
N VAL A 238 3.86 8.56 -10.21
CA VAL A 238 4.22 9.27 -11.45
C VAL A 238 4.10 8.39 -12.70
N GLY A 239 3.92 7.08 -12.51
CA GLY A 239 3.66 6.12 -13.59
C GLY A 239 3.52 4.69 -13.07
N PHE A 240 3.64 3.73 -13.98
CA PHE A 240 3.48 2.32 -13.70
C PHE A 240 4.39 1.47 -14.59
N LEU A 241 4.78 0.31 -14.06
CA LEU A 241 5.32 -0.81 -14.82
C LEU A 241 4.21 -1.84 -14.95
N GLU A 242 3.74 -2.04 -16.19
CA GLU A 242 2.74 -3.05 -16.54
C GLU A 242 3.37 -4.44 -16.67
N ASP A 243 2.52 -5.45 -16.85
CA ASP A 243 2.92 -6.84 -17.02
C ASP A 243 4.10 -7.01 -17.99
N GLY A 244 5.23 -7.50 -17.47
CA GLY A 244 6.43 -7.78 -18.25
C GLY A 244 7.18 -6.54 -18.75
N ALA A 245 6.77 -5.33 -18.37
CA ALA A 245 7.42 -4.09 -18.77
C ALA A 245 8.86 -4.01 -18.25
N THR A 246 9.73 -3.36 -19.05
CA THR A 246 11.14 -3.16 -18.69
C THR A 246 11.44 -1.72 -18.26
N ALA A 247 12.50 -1.56 -17.47
CA ALA A 247 13.00 -0.27 -17.02
C ALA A 247 14.52 -0.32 -16.79
N LYS A 248 15.20 0.82 -16.95
CA LYS A 248 16.62 0.95 -16.66
C LYS A 248 16.83 1.49 -15.24
N ILE A 249 17.68 0.87 -14.44
CA ILE A 249 18.05 1.38 -13.11
C ILE A 249 19.00 2.57 -13.26
N LEU A 250 18.59 3.72 -12.71
CA LEU A 250 19.32 4.98 -12.71
C LEU A 250 19.80 5.42 -11.31
N GLY A 251 19.39 4.76 -10.24
CA GLY A 251 19.81 5.09 -8.88
C GLY A 251 19.25 4.16 -7.81
N GLY A 252 19.73 4.29 -6.58
CA GLY A 252 19.44 3.39 -5.46
C GLY A 252 20.51 2.31 -5.28
N PRO A 253 20.24 1.28 -4.45
CA PRO A 253 18.96 1.02 -3.81
C PRO A 253 18.72 1.88 -2.57
N VAL A 254 17.46 2.19 -2.26
CA VAL A 254 17.04 2.73 -0.96
C VAL A 254 16.19 1.69 -0.22
N TRP A 255 16.59 1.32 0.99
CA TRP A 255 15.90 0.28 1.75
C TRP A 255 14.88 0.91 2.68
N MET A 256 13.64 0.45 2.60
CA MET A 256 12.54 0.95 3.43
C MET A 256 11.94 -0.18 4.25
N GLN A 257 11.43 0.15 5.44
CA GLN A 257 10.78 -0.82 6.31
C GLN A 257 9.51 -1.35 5.65
N GLY A 258 9.47 -2.66 5.37
CA GLY A 258 8.23 -3.36 5.03
C GLY A 258 7.58 -3.98 6.27
N ARG A 259 6.49 -4.71 6.05
CA ARG A 259 5.74 -5.36 7.14
C ARG A 259 6.53 -6.50 7.78
N GLU A 260 7.10 -7.37 6.95
CA GLU A 260 7.82 -8.57 7.39
C GLU A 260 9.25 -8.65 6.83
N ASP A 261 9.51 -8.01 5.70
CA ASP A 261 10.82 -7.96 5.06
C ASP A 261 11.14 -6.52 4.61
N THR A 262 12.44 -6.22 4.47
CA THR A 262 12.91 -4.94 3.94
C THR A 262 12.45 -4.79 2.48
N ILE A 263 11.94 -3.62 2.12
CA ILE A 263 11.56 -3.30 0.74
C ILE A 263 12.72 -2.53 0.09
N VAL A 264 13.27 -3.08 -0.98
CA VAL A 264 14.38 -2.47 -1.73
C VAL A 264 13.81 -1.62 -2.86
N TRP A 265 14.03 -0.31 -2.84
CA TRP A 265 13.56 0.63 -3.85
C TRP A 265 14.67 1.01 -4.82
N TRP A 266 14.37 1.00 -6.11
CA TRP A 266 15.27 1.47 -7.17
C TRP A 266 14.67 2.65 -7.91
N TYR A 267 15.51 3.62 -8.24
CA TYR A 267 15.13 4.71 -9.13
C TYR A 267 15.34 4.23 -10.57
N VAL A 268 14.29 4.22 -11.37
CA VAL A 268 14.27 3.64 -12.71
C VAL A 268 13.75 4.63 -13.74
N GLU A 269 14.08 4.39 -14.99
CA GLU A 269 13.48 5.01 -16.18
C GLU A 269 12.77 3.93 -17.00
N THR A 270 11.47 4.11 -17.22
CA THR A 270 10.66 3.20 -18.04
C THR A 270 10.89 3.47 -19.53
N GLU A 271 10.50 2.53 -20.40
CA GLU A 271 10.57 2.71 -21.86
C GLU A 271 9.79 3.94 -22.37
N ASN A 272 8.74 4.35 -21.65
CA ASN A 272 7.94 5.54 -21.95
C ASN A 272 8.59 6.85 -21.45
N GLY A 273 9.82 6.79 -20.92
CA GLY A 273 10.56 7.95 -20.41
C GLY A 273 10.13 8.43 -19.03
N VAL A 274 9.26 7.69 -18.33
CA VAL A 274 8.86 8.03 -16.95
C VAL A 274 9.97 7.65 -15.99
N ARG A 275 10.36 8.57 -15.11
CA ARG A 275 11.41 8.35 -14.11
C ARG A 275 10.84 8.40 -12.70
N GLY A 276 11.22 7.44 -11.87
CA GLY A 276 10.80 7.41 -10.48
C GLY A 276 11.24 6.15 -9.73
N TRP A 277 10.83 6.05 -8.48
CA TRP A 277 11.13 4.96 -7.58
C TRP A 277 10.14 3.81 -7.74
N THR A 278 10.63 2.59 -7.85
CA THR A 278 9.79 1.40 -7.85
C THR A 278 10.40 0.32 -6.94
N PRO A 279 9.58 -0.45 -6.23
CA PRO A 279 10.08 -1.51 -5.35
C PRO A 279 10.54 -2.73 -6.15
N ALA A 280 11.69 -3.30 -5.78
CA ALA A 280 12.15 -4.61 -6.25
C ALA A 280 11.36 -5.78 -5.65
N ASN A 281 10.69 -5.55 -4.52
CA ASN A 281 9.96 -6.58 -3.77
C ASN A 281 8.86 -5.97 -2.90
N THR A 282 7.88 -6.76 -2.49
CA THR A 282 7.07 -6.52 -1.30
C THR A 282 7.65 -7.33 -0.13
N SER A 283 6.96 -7.37 1.01
CA SER A 283 7.39 -8.22 2.12
C SER A 283 7.32 -9.73 1.82
N ASP A 284 6.54 -10.13 0.82
CA ASP A 284 6.18 -11.51 0.51
C ASP A 284 6.46 -11.91 -0.96
N LEU A 285 6.81 -10.97 -1.83
CA LEU A 285 6.91 -11.20 -3.27
C LEU A 285 8.08 -10.43 -3.91
N THR A 286 8.85 -11.09 -4.76
CA THR A 286 9.80 -10.43 -5.68
C THR A 286 9.02 -9.78 -6.82
N LEU A 287 9.29 -8.51 -7.11
CA LEU A 287 8.65 -7.75 -8.19
C LEU A 287 9.56 -7.58 -9.41
N LEU A 288 10.83 -7.22 -9.20
CA LEU A 288 11.78 -6.96 -10.28
C LEU A 288 12.77 -8.12 -10.44
N GLU A 289 13.03 -8.46 -11.69
CA GLU A 289 14.06 -9.41 -12.11
C GLU A 289 15.00 -8.76 -13.13
N PRO A 290 16.28 -9.13 -13.18
CA PRO A 290 17.18 -8.66 -14.22
C PRO A 290 16.78 -9.21 -15.59
N VAL A 291 16.90 -8.38 -16.62
CA VAL A 291 16.81 -8.83 -18.03
C VAL A 291 18.22 -9.22 -18.47
N GLU A 292 18.39 -10.47 -18.89
CA GLU A 292 19.65 -10.96 -19.50
C GLU A 292 19.89 -10.39 -20.90
#